data_AF-A0A3A9KBP7-F1
#
_entry.id   AF-A0A3A9KBP7-F1
#
_cell.length_a   1.000
_cell.length_b   1.000
_cell.length_c   1.000
_cell.angle_alpha   90.00
_cell.angle_beta   90.00
_cell.angle_gamma   90.00
#
_symmetry.space_group_name_H-M   'P 1'
#
loop_
_entity.id
_entity.type
_entity.pdbx_description
1 polymer ?
#
loop_
_entity_poly.entity_id
_entity_poly.type
_entity_poly.pdbx_seq_one_letter_code
_entity_poly.pdbx_strand_id
1 'polypeptide(L)'
;MDISCKKILKENKNYYQSFYQYNPDAILSFDLAGIILNGNESVENLTGYSIRELRGSRLNSLVIEEIDSNLLHYLLIKAEEGLIENTKVAIRNKSGERVELAIQTAPLFVNDDVIGIYGILKG
;
A
#
# COMPACT_ATOMS: atom_id res chain seq x y z
N MET A 1 -6.92 -12.65 -34.26
CA MET A 1 -6.30 -11.43 -33.69
C MET A 1 -6.43 -11.35 -32.16
N ASP A 2 -7.36 -12.08 -31.53
CA ASP A 2 -7.70 -11.98 -30.08
C ASP A 2 -6.77 -12.76 -29.12
N ILE A 3 -6.13 -13.84 -29.61
CA ILE A 3 -5.33 -14.77 -28.78
C ILE A 3 -4.06 -14.10 -28.24
N SER A 4 -3.42 -13.24 -29.04
CA SER A 4 -2.18 -12.54 -28.66
C SER A 4 -2.44 -11.54 -27.52
N CYS A 5 -3.55 -10.79 -27.61
CA CYS A 5 -3.90 -9.78 -26.59
C CYS A 5 -4.23 -10.43 -25.24
N LYS A 6 -5.02 -11.51 -25.24
CA LYS A 6 -5.29 -12.30 -24.02
C LYS A 6 -4.02 -12.89 -23.40
N LYS A 7 -3.08 -13.35 -24.23
CA LYS A 7 -1.81 -13.90 -23.78
C LYS A 7 -0.96 -12.81 -23.10
N ILE A 8 -0.80 -11.65 -23.74
CA ILE A 8 -0.05 -10.50 -23.20
C ILE A 8 -0.66 -10.03 -21.88
N LEU A 9 -1.99 -9.90 -21.80
CA LEU A 9 -2.67 -9.53 -20.55
C LEU A 9 -2.40 -10.52 -19.42
N LYS A 10 -2.43 -11.83 -19.72
CA LYS A 10 -2.16 -12.87 -18.74
C LYS A 10 -0.70 -12.85 -18.29
N GLU A 11 0.24 -12.69 -19.21
CA GLU A 11 1.68 -12.61 -18.91
C GLU A 11 2.00 -11.39 -18.06
N ASN A 12 1.49 -10.21 -18.41
CA ASN A 12 1.63 -8.99 -17.61
C ASN A 12 1.01 -9.17 -16.23
N LYS A 13 -0.21 -9.70 -16.14
CA LYS A 13 -0.86 -9.96 -14.85
C LYS A 13 -0.02 -10.87 -13.97
N ASN A 14 0.49 -11.96 -14.51
CA ASN A 14 1.34 -12.90 -13.76
C ASN A 14 2.65 -12.23 -13.31
N TYR A 15 3.29 -11.44 -14.18
CA TYR A 15 4.50 -10.69 -13.85
C TYR A 15 4.26 -9.72 -12.69
N TYR A 16 3.21 -8.89 -12.78
CA TYR A 16 2.85 -7.95 -11.71
C TYR A 16 2.47 -8.65 -10.41
N GLN A 17 1.74 -9.76 -10.48
CA GLN A 17 1.42 -10.57 -9.30
C GLN A 17 2.67 -11.10 -8.62
N SER A 18 3.63 -11.66 -9.37
CA SER A 18 4.89 -12.15 -8.81
C SER A 18 5.70 -11.01 -8.21
N PHE A 19 5.83 -9.87 -8.91
CA PHE A 19 6.54 -8.71 -8.39
C PHE A 19 5.92 -8.21 -7.09
N TYR A 20 4.59 -8.08 -7.02
CA TYR A 20 3.88 -7.61 -5.85
C TYR A 20 3.96 -8.59 -4.68
N GLN A 21 3.66 -9.87 -4.94
CA GLN A 21 3.56 -10.90 -3.91
C GLN A 21 4.90 -11.24 -3.28
N TYR A 22 5.97 -11.33 -4.09
CA TYR A 22 7.29 -11.72 -3.62
C TYR A 22 8.24 -10.53 -3.39
N ASN A 23 7.72 -9.30 -3.38
CA ASN A 23 8.53 -8.14 -3.03
C ASN A 23 8.95 -8.23 -1.55
N PRO A 24 10.24 -8.14 -1.20
CA PRO A 24 10.66 -8.12 0.20
C PRO A 24 10.16 -6.90 0.96
N ASP A 25 9.92 -5.77 0.27
CA ASP A 25 9.33 -4.60 0.88
C ASP A 25 7.82 -4.83 1.10
N ALA A 26 7.31 -4.36 2.23
CA ALA A 26 5.87 -4.40 2.52
C ALA A 26 5.16 -3.38 1.64
N ILE A 27 4.22 -3.82 0.82
CA ILE A 27 3.42 -2.96 -0.07
C ILE A 27 1.97 -3.00 0.39
N LEU A 28 1.47 -1.87 0.86
CA LEU A 28 0.10 -1.67 1.33
C LEU A 28 -0.60 -0.65 0.42
N SER A 29 -1.89 -0.83 0.15
CA SER A 29 -2.72 0.20 -0.48
C SER A 29 -3.92 0.55 0.38
N PHE A 30 -4.34 1.81 0.27
CA PHE A 30 -5.52 2.34 0.93
C PHE A 30 -6.21 3.37 0.04
N ASP A 31 -7.52 3.53 0.22
CA ASP A 31 -8.30 4.54 -0.50
C ASP A 31 -8.09 5.95 0.08
N LEU A 32 -8.73 6.94 -0.54
CA LEU A 32 -8.61 8.34 -0.14
C LEU A 32 -9.24 8.65 1.24
N ALA A 33 -10.04 7.73 1.79
CA ALA A 33 -10.58 7.82 3.15
C ALA A 33 -9.69 7.09 4.18
N GLY A 34 -8.52 6.57 3.75
CA GLY A 34 -7.61 5.81 4.58
C GLY A 34 -8.10 4.39 4.89
N ILE A 35 -9.02 3.84 4.10
CA ILE A 35 -9.46 2.44 4.23
C ILE A 35 -8.48 1.54 3.49
N ILE A 36 -7.95 0.55 4.17
CA ILE A 36 -7.01 -0.41 3.60
C ILE A 36 -7.70 -1.24 2.52
N LEU A 37 -7.15 -1.20 1.32
CA LEU A 37 -7.65 -1.93 0.15
C LEU A 37 -7.00 -3.30 0.02
N ASN A 38 -5.68 -3.37 0.12
CA ASN A 38 -4.92 -4.61 -0.04
C ASN A 38 -3.48 -4.50 0.47
N GLY A 39 -2.77 -5.62 0.60
CA GLY A 39 -1.33 -5.67 0.87
C GLY A 39 -0.67 -6.93 0.31
N ASN A 40 0.66 -6.94 0.22
CA ASN A 40 1.42 -8.15 -0.13
C ASN A 40 1.75 -8.99 1.12
N GLU A 41 2.36 -10.16 0.91
CA GLU A 41 2.75 -11.08 1.99
C GLU A 41 3.72 -10.42 2.99
N SER A 42 4.58 -9.52 2.51
CA SER A 42 5.52 -8.78 3.36
C SER A 42 4.82 -7.83 4.34
N VAL A 43 3.61 -7.32 4.03
CA VAL A 43 2.79 -6.61 5.02
C VAL A 43 2.34 -7.54 6.15
N GLU A 44 1.96 -8.77 5.84
CA GLU A 44 1.55 -9.74 6.89
C GLU A 44 2.72 -10.05 7.81
N ASN A 45 3.90 -10.28 7.23
CA ASN A 45 5.13 -10.53 7.98
C ASN A 45 5.53 -9.33 8.86
N LEU A 46 5.40 -8.11 8.33
CA LEU A 46 5.77 -6.88 9.02
C LEU A 46 4.80 -6.54 10.17
N THR A 47 3.50 -6.66 9.92
CA THR A 47 2.46 -6.22 10.86
C THR A 47 1.97 -7.33 11.78
N GLY A 48 2.16 -8.59 11.40
CA GLY A 48 1.58 -9.76 12.06
C GLY A 48 0.10 -9.99 11.78
N TYR A 49 -0.56 -9.11 11.03
CA TYR A 49 -1.96 -9.25 10.63
C TYR A 49 -2.05 -9.82 9.22
N SER A 50 -2.99 -10.74 9.00
CA SER A 50 -3.30 -11.16 7.63
C SER A 50 -3.96 -10.01 6.86
N ILE A 51 -3.76 -9.96 5.54
CA ILE A 51 -4.40 -8.98 4.67
C ILE A 51 -5.93 -9.08 4.75
N ARG A 52 -6.46 -10.28 5.02
CA ARG A 52 -7.90 -10.49 5.24
C ARG A 52 -8.41 -9.76 6.49
N GLU A 53 -7.60 -9.64 7.55
CA GLU A 53 -7.94 -8.88 8.76
C GLU A 53 -7.80 -7.37 8.52
N LEU A 54 -6.82 -6.95 7.73
CA LEU A 54 -6.54 -5.53 7.48
C LEU A 54 -7.51 -4.91 6.46
N ARG A 55 -7.92 -5.66 5.44
CA ARG A 55 -8.74 -5.13 4.36
C ARG A 55 -10.08 -4.60 4.89
N GLY A 56 -10.39 -3.36 4.54
CA GLY A 56 -11.59 -2.65 4.98
C GLY A 56 -11.45 -1.94 6.32
N SER A 57 -10.33 -2.11 7.04
CA SER A 57 -10.05 -1.34 8.26
C SER A 57 -9.44 0.01 7.93
N ARG A 58 -9.44 0.93 8.90
CA ARG A 58 -8.76 2.22 8.78
C ARG A 58 -7.26 2.07 8.98
N LEU A 59 -6.46 2.81 8.21
CA LEU A 59 -5.01 2.88 8.38
C LEU A 59 -4.60 3.28 9.81
N ASN A 60 -5.39 4.14 10.46
CA ASN A 60 -5.22 4.53 11.87
C ASN A 60 -5.35 3.38 12.89
N SER A 61 -5.81 2.21 12.48
CA SER A 61 -5.76 1.01 13.34
C SER A 61 -4.36 0.39 13.43
N LEU A 62 -3.46 0.72 12.49
CA LEU A 62 -2.09 0.21 12.43
C LEU A 62 -1.07 1.23 12.94
N VAL A 63 -1.21 2.50 12.55
CA VAL A 63 -0.27 3.56 12.91
C VAL A 63 -0.45 3.99 14.37
N ILE A 64 0.66 4.33 15.01
CA ILE A 64 0.65 4.84 16.39
C ILE A 64 0.25 6.31 16.41
N GLU A 65 0.70 7.07 15.44
CA GLU A 65 0.35 8.48 15.25
C GLU A 65 -0.85 8.57 14.33
N GLU A 66 -1.87 9.31 14.76
CA GLU A 66 -3.10 9.46 13.99
C GLU A 66 -2.81 10.16 12.66
N ILE A 67 -3.18 9.52 11.55
CA ILE A 67 -3.17 10.14 10.24
C ILE A 67 -4.54 10.76 10.03
N ASP A 68 -4.60 12.08 10.10
CA ASP A 68 -5.81 12.84 9.83
C ASP A 68 -6.05 13.01 8.32
N SER A 69 -7.19 13.60 7.97
CA SER A 69 -7.55 13.86 6.58
C SER A 69 -6.59 14.84 5.88
N ASN A 70 -5.97 15.75 6.62
CA ASN A 70 -5.05 16.74 6.04
C ASN A 70 -3.75 16.07 5.62
N LEU A 71 -3.21 15.18 6.45
CA LEU A 71 -2.01 14.41 6.14
C LEU A 71 -2.27 13.43 4.99
N LEU A 72 -3.42 12.73 4.98
CA LEU A 72 -3.79 11.90 3.83
C LEU A 72 -3.87 12.70 2.54
N HIS A 73 -4.50 13.88 2.58
CA HIS A 73 -4.61 14.75 1.42
C HIS A 73 -3.24 15.28 0.95
N TYR A 74 -2.36 15.63 1.89
CA TYR A 74 -0.98 16.02 1.60
C TYR A 74 -0.21 14.90 0.89
N LEU A 75 -0.28 13.67 1.43
CA LEU A 75 0.38 12.51 0.85
C LEU A 75 -0.15 12.22 -0.56
N LEU A 76 -1.46 12.40 -0.80
CA LEU A 76 -2.06 12.26 -2.12
C LEU A 76 -1.49 13.27 -3.11
N ILE A 77 -1.49 14.57 -2.76
CA ILE A 77 -0.97 15.63 -3.65
C ILE A 77 0.49 15.33 -4.01
N LYS A 78 1.31 14.95 -3.03
CA LYS A 78 2.72 14.60 -3.27
C LYS A 78 2.88 13.40 -4.19
N ALA A 79 2.05 12.38 -3.97
CA ALA A 79 2.03 11.20 -4.80
C ALA A 79 1.65 11.54 -6.26
N GLU A 80 0.65 12.40 -6.49
CA GLU A 80 0.25 12.86 -7.82
C GLU A 80 1.35 13.69 -8.52
N GLU A 81 2.11 14.49 -7.78
CA GLU A 81 3.27 15.23 -8.29
C GLU A 81 4.47 14.31 -8.64
N GLY A 82 4.36 13.00 -8.41
CA GLY A 82 5.45 12.03 -8.60
C GLY A 82 6.58 12.19 -7.57
N LEU A 83 6.32 12.92 -6.47
CA LEU A 83 7.28 13.17 -5.41
C LEU A 83 7.19 12.03 -4.40
N ILE A 84 8.23 11.19 -4.37
CA ILE A 84 8.39 10.16 -3.35
C ILE A 84 8.81 10.85 -2.04
N GLU A 85 7.87 10.99 -1.11
CA GLU A 85 8.21 11.37 0.26
C GLU A 85 8.75 10.16 1.02
N ASN A 86 9.88 10.36 1.71
CA ASN A 86 10.41 9.42 2.69
C ASN A 86 9.96 9.90 4.08
N THR A 87 8.73 9.57 4.45
CA THR A 87 8.20 9.89 5.78
C THR A 87 8.56 8.76 6.74
N LYS A 88 8.90 9.09 7.99
CA LYS A 88 9.03 8.08 9.05
C LYS A 88 7.69 7.93 9.74
N VAL A 89 7.24 6.71 9.94
CA VAL A 89 6.01 6.36 10.64
C VAL A 89 6.29 5.25 11.63
N ALA A 90 5.50 5.21 12.71
CA ALA A 90 5.53 4.10 13.65
C ALA A 90 4.20 3.35 13.60
N ILE A 91 4.26 2.02 13.52
CA ILE A 91 3.08 1.15 13.62
C ILE A 91 3.11 0.33 14.90
N ARG A 92 1.94 -0.17 15.29
CA ARG A 92 1.81 -1.21 16.31
C ARG A 92 1.50 -2.54 15.62
N ASN A 93 2.41 -3.50 15.73
CA ASN A 93 2.17 -4.84 15.19
C ASN A 93 1.15 -5.61 16.04
N LYS A 94 0.71 -6.78 15.57
CA LYS A 94 -0.28 -7.63 16.26
C LYS A 94 0.17 -8.10 17.65
N SER A 95 1.48 -8.21 17.87
CA SER A 95 2.07 -8.52 19.19
C SER A 95 2.05 -7.33 20.15
N GLY A 96 1.70 -6.13 19.67
CA GLY A 96 1.65 -4.89 20.45
C GLY A 96 2.95 -4.07 20.41
N GLU A 97 3.97 -4.54 19.70
CA GLU A 97 5.28 -3.90 19.61
C GLU A 97 5.25 -2.69 18.68
N ARG A 98 6.08 -1.68 19.02
CA ARG A 98 6.29 -0.50 18.18
C ARG A 98 7.33 -0.83 17.12
N VAL A 99 6.98 -0.64 15.85
CA VAL A 99 7.88 -0.81 14.72
C VAL A 99 8.03 0.52 13.99
N GLU A 100 9.25 1.03 13.93
CA GLU A 100 9.60 2.24 13.17
C GLU A 100 9.84 1.88 11.71
N LEU A 101 9.27 2.66 10.80
CA LEU A 101 9.29 2.39 9.37
C LEU A 101 9.53 3.67 8.59
N ALA A 102 10.25 3.54 7.47
CA ALA A 102 10.20 4.53 6.41
C ALA A 102 9.08 4.13 5.44
N ILE A 103 8.22 5.08 5.10
CA ILE A 103 7.19 4.90 4.08
C ILE A 103 7.53 5.72 2.85
N GLN A 104 7.37 5.10 1.69
CA GLN A 104 7.36 5.76 0.38
C GLN A 104 5.96 5.64 -0.20
N THR A 105 5.37 6.76 -0.62
CA THR A 105 4.02 6.78 -1.17
C THR A 105 4.00 7.04 -2.67
N ALA A 106 3.06 6.39 -3.38
CA ALA A 106 2.79 6.58 -4.79
C ALA A 106 1.28 6.51 -5.06
N PRO A 107 0.77 7.19 -6.10
CA PRO A 107 -0.66 7.22 -6.39
C PRO A 107 -1.10 5.87 -6.98
N LEU A 108 -2.30 5.42 -6.63
CA LEU A 108 -2.94 4.24 -7.20
C LEU A 108 -3.99 4.67 -8.23
N PHE A 109 -3.70 4.42 -9.50
CA PHE A 109 -4.60 4.71 -10.62
C PHE A 109 -5.41 3.47 -11.04
N VAL A 110 -6.68 3.67 -11.34
CA VAL A 110 -7.53 2.72 -12.07
C VAL A 110 -8.32 3.50 -13.11
N ASN A 111 -8.18 3.12 -14.39
CA ASN A 111 -8.82 3.81 -15.52
C ASN A 111 -8.55 5.32 -15.54
N ASP A 112 -7.29 5.71 -15.31
CA ASP A 112 -6.82 7.10 -15.23
C ASP A 112 -7.33 7.91 -14.02
N ASP A 113 -8.20 7.34 -13.18
CA ASP A 113 -8.64 7.95 -11.93
C ASP A 113 -7.75 7.52 -10.75
N VAL A 114 -7.36 8.47 -9.90
CA VAL A 114 -6.70 8.14 -8.63
C VAL A 114 -7.75 7.63 -7.66
N ILE A 115 -7.65 6.34 -7.32
CA ILE A 115 -8.59 5.69 -6.38
C ILE A 115 -7.99 5.52 -4.99
N GLY A 116 -6.70 5.83 -4.81
CA GLY A 116 -6.00 5.61 -3.54
C GLY A 116 -4.51 5.89 -3.61
N ILE A 117 -3.80 5.39 -2.59
CA ILE A 117 -2.35 5.52 -2.42
C ILE A 117 -1.75 4.13 -2.16
N TYR A 118 -0.61 3.85 -2.77
CA TYR A 118 0.30 2.78 -2.39
C TYR A 118 1.36 3.30 -1.41
N GLY A 119 1.56 2.59 -0.31
CA GLY A 119 2.68 2.76 0.61
C GLY A 119 3.63 1.58 0.54
N ILE A 120 4.92 1.85 0.30
CA ILE A 120 6.01 0.89 0.43
C ILE A 120 6.66 1.15 1.78
N LEU A 121 6.56 0.19 2.70
CA LEU A 121 7.11 0.28 4.04
C LEU A 121 8.44 -0.47 4.13
N LYS A 122 9.45 0.21 4.66
CA LYS A 122 10.81 -0.29 4.85
C LYS A 122 11.19 -0.20 6.32
N GLY A 123 11.67 -1.31 6.88
CA GLY A 123 12.26 -1.40 8.22
C GLY A 123 13.68 -0.86 8.29
#